data_AF-A0A7S2V799-F1
#
_entry.id   AF-A0A7S2V799-F1
#
_cell.length_a   1.000
_cell.length_b   1.000
_cell.length_c   1.000
_cell.angle_alpha   90.00
_cell.angle_beta   90.00
_cell.angle_gamma   90.00
#
_symmetry.space_group_name_H-M   'P 1'
#
loop_
_entity.id
_entity.type
_entity.pdbx_description
1 polymer ?
#
loop_
_entity_poly.entity_id
_entity_poly.type
_entity_poly.pdbx_seq_one_letter_code
_entity_poly.pdbx_strand_id
1 'polypeptide(L)'
;DVIGIGGGETWDDVIEAVKNEYHVVTGGGRTVSAVGGWLQGGGLSFSSRQYGIGVDQVVDFTVVLPNGTITTADRCTNPDLFWALRGGGGGTFGAVTHAHYKLHETTPIVKVEYWLLIGQISESDLEYVIKASEQWLDFWIEKSPTLDSRWCGGYFNM
;
A
#
# COMPACT_ATOMS: atom_id res chain seq x y z
N ASP A 1 15.51 -5.09 -5.91
CA ASP A 1 15.32 -4.69 -7.33
C ASP A 1 14.50 -3.41 -7.44
N VAL A 2 14.13 -3.03 -8.66
CA VAL A 2 13.34 -1.84 -8.97
C VAL A 2 12.32 -2.17 -10.07
N ILE A 3 11.12 -1.63 -9.97
CA ILE A 3 10.07 -1.70 -11.00
C ILE A 3 9.82 -0.31 -11.58
N GLY A 4 9.66 -0.22 -12.90
CA GLY A 4 9.19 0.99 -13.57
C GLY A 4 7.67 0.99 -13.60
N ILE A 5 7.06 2.10 -13.17
CA ILE A 5 5.61 2.25 -13.02
C ILE A 5 5.14 3.47 -13.81
N GLY A 6 4.17 3.29 -14.70
CA GLY A 6 3.54 4.34 -15.48
C GLY A 6 2.59 5.23 -14.65
N GLY A 7 2.43 6.48 -15.08
CA GLY A 7 1.56 7.49 -14.44
C GLY A 7 0.12 7.03 -14.17
N GLY A 8 -0.41 6.20 -15.07
CA GLY A 8 -1.78 5.67 -15.00
C GLY A 8 -1.88 4.27 -14.39
N GLU A 9 -0.77 3.61 -14.10
CA GLU A 9 -0.80 2.25 -13.54
C GLU A 9 -1.25 2.29 -12.08
N THR A 10 -2.11 1.36 -11.73
CA THR A 10 -2.70 1.21 -10.40
C THR A 10 -1.87 0.29 -9.52
N TRP A 11 -2.17 0.23 -8.22
CA TRP A 11 -1.53 -0.77 -7.36
C TRP A 11 -1.90 -2.20 -7.75
N ASP A 12 -3.11 -2.45 -8.28
CA ASP A 12 -3.47 -3.77 -8.82
C ASP A 12 -2.53 -4.17 -9.97
N ASP A 13 -2.24 -3.25 -10.90
CA ASP A 13 -1.31 -3.51 -12.02
C ASP A 13 0.11 -3.84 -11.51
N VAL A 14 0.60 -3.06 -10.55
CA VAL A 14 1.94 -3.23 -9.97
C VAL A 14 2.04 -4.55 -9.19
N ILE A 15 1.03 -4.88 -8.38
CA ILE A 15 0.99 -6.12 -7.59
C ILE A 15 0.93 -7.34 -8.51
N GLU A 16 0.13 -7.29 -9.59
CA GLU A 16 0.08 -8.37 -10.57
C GLU A 16 1.42 -8.54 -11.31
N ALA A 17 2.12 -7.44 -11.61
CA ALA A 17 3.41 -7.49 -12.28
C ALA A 17 4.51 -8.16 -11.42
N VAL A 18 4.52 -7.91 -10.10
CA VAL A 18 5.53 -8.48 -9.19
C VAL A 18 5.14 -9.85 -8.61
N LYS A 19 3.85 -10.20 -8.67
CA LYS A 19 3.27 -11.43 -8.13
C LYS A 19 3.70 -11.66 -6.67
N ASN A 20 4.13 -12.89 -6.36
CA ASN A 20 4.61 -13.28 -5.04
C ASN A 20 6.15 -13.25 -4.93
N GLU A 21 6.84 -12.78 -5.97
CA GLU A 21 8.32 -12.76 -6.01
C GLU A 21 8.88 -11.61 -5.18
N TYR A 22 8.18 -10.47 -5.16
CA TYR A 22 8.60 -9.29 -4.44
C TYR A 22 7.46 -8.68 -3.61
N HIS A 23 7.85 -8.06 -2.51
CA HIS A 23 7.02 -7.14 -1.75
C HIS A 23 7.18 -5.70 -2.27
N VAL A 24 6.05 -5.00 -2.39
CA VAL A 24 5.99 -3.58 -2.77
C VAL A 24 5.32 -2.80 -1.66
N VAL A 25 5.86 -1.64 -1.31
CA VAL A 25 5.21 -0.72 -0.36
C VAL A 25 4.07 -0.01 -1.08
N THR A 26 2.82 -0.43 -0.81
CA THR A 26 1.62 0.08 -1.50
C THR A 26 0.66 0.81 -0.57
N GLY A 27 -0.29 1.54 -1.18
CA GLY A 27 -1.45 2.08 -0.48
C GLY A 27 -2.61 1.06 -0.37
N GLY A 28 -3.60 1.36 0.48
CA GLY A 28 -4.76 0.47 0.66
C GLY A 28 -5.78 0.49 -0.50
N GLY A 29 -5.85 1.60 -1.25
CA GLY A 29 -6.70 1.70 -2.43
C GLY A 29 -6.03 1.04 -3.62
N ARG A 30 -6.47 -0.16 -4.01
CA ARG A 30 -5.77 -0.91 -5.07
C ARG A 30 -5.94 -0.32 -6.47
N THR A 31 -7.08 0.34 -6.72
CA THR A 31 -7.43 0.89 -8.03
C THR A 31 -6.97 2.33 -8.25
N VAL A 32 -6.33 2.96 -7.27
CA VAL A 32 -5.74 4.30 -7.48
C VAL A 32 -4.39 4.17 -8.15
N SER A 33 -3.99 5.21 -8.90
CA SER A 33 -2.66 5.28 -9.51
C SER A 33 -1.56 5.15 -8.46
N ALA A 34 -0.59 4.28 -8.73
CA ALA A 34 0.53 3.96 -7.86
C ALA A 34 1.52 5.12 -7.74
N VAL A 35 1.70 5.91 -8.80
CA VAL A 35 2.65 7.05 -8.84
C VAL A 35 1.95 8.42 -8.76
N GLY A 36 0.63 8.42 -8.61
CA GLY A 36 -0.19 9.62 -8.52
C GLY A 36 -0.11 10.32 -7.15
N GLY A 37 -1.24 10.88 -6.72
CA GLY A 37 -1.32 11.70 -5.51
C GLY A 37 -0.93 10.96 -4.21
N TRP A 38 -1.21 9.66 -4.11
CA TRP A 38 -0.81 8.86 -2.93
C TRP A 38 0.71 8.88 -2.74
N LEU A 39 1.46 8.62 -3.82
CA LEU A 39 2.90 8.58 -3.77
C LEU A 39 3.45 9.98 -3.49
N GLN A 40 3.01 10.97 -4.26
CA GLN A 40 3.53 12.34 -4.15
C GLN A 40 3.15 13.05 -2.84
N GLY A 41 2.12 12.56 -2.13
CA GLY A 41 1.72 13.03 -0.80
C GLY A 41 2.42 12.36 0.37
N GLY A 42 3.26 11.34 0.14
CA GLY A 42 4.02 10.62 1.17
C GLY A 42 3.84 9.10 1.08
N GLY A 43 2.61 8.64 0.98
CA GLY A 43 2.27 7.23 0.74
C GLY A 43 2.42 6.32 1.96
N LEU A 44 1.50 6.41 2.93
CA LEU A 44 1.49 5.49 4.07
C LEU A 44 1.10 4.07 3.63
N SER A 45 1.84 3.07 4.11
CA SER A 45 1.62 1.64 3.88
C SER A 45 1.60 0.86 5.19
N PHE A 46 0.95 -0.31 5.19
CA PHE A 46 1.06 -1.28 6.27
C PHE A 46 2.53 -1.67 6.54
N SER A 47 3.32 -1.77 5.48
CA SER A 47 4.74 -2.16 5.55
C SER A 47 5.69 -1.00 5.86
N SER A 48 5.16 0.20 6.14
CA SER A 48 5.99 1.40 6.31
C SER A 48 6.93 1.37 7.52
N ARG A 49 6.57 0.63 8.57
CA ARG A 49 7.48 0.45 9.72
C ARG A 49 8.77 -0.28 9.36
N GLN A 50 8.72 -1.15 8.36
CA GLN A 50 9.86 -1.98 7.98
C GLN A 50 10.65 -1.34 6.84
N TYR A 51 9.96 -0.78 5.84
CA TYR A 51 10.60 -0.32 4.60
C TYR A 51 10.60 1.19 4.41
N GLY A 52 9.88 1.95 5.25
CA GLY A 52 9.61 3.38 5.03
C GLY A 52 8.30 3.63 4.29
N ILE A 53 7.91 4.90 4.12
CA ILE A 53 6.69 5.26 3.40
C ILE A 53 6.94 5.24 1.88
N GLY A 54 5.91 5.46 1.08
CA GLY A 54 5.96 5.32 -0.37
C GLY A 54 7.03 6.21 -1.02
N VAL A 55 7.17 7.45 -0.55
CA VAL A 55 8.22 8.35 -1.04
C VAL A 55 9.65 7.90 -0.72
N ASP A 56 9.85 7.03 0.26
CA ASP A 56 11.16 6.45 0.56
C ASP A 56 11.55 5.37 -0.45
N GLN A 57 10.58 4.84 -1.17
CA GLN A 57 10.78 3.78 -2.17
C GLN A 57 11.10 4.31 -3.56
N VAL A 58 10.90 5.59 -3.84
CA VAL A 58 11.14 6.14 -5.17
C VAL A 58 12.64 6.28 -5.43
N VAL A 59 13.06 5.82 -6.60
CA VAL A 59 14.42 5.99 -7.13
C VAL A 59 14.49 7.25 -7.97
N ASP A 60 13.55 7.41 -8.91
CA ASP A 60 13.43 8.59 -9.77
C ASP A 60 11.99 8.77 -10.28
N PHE A 61 11.72 9.96 -10.81
CA PHE A 61 10.50 10.31 -11.53
C PHE A 61 10.80 10.81 -12.93
N THR A 62 9.94 10.46 -13.89
CA THR A 62 9.79 11.21 -15.15
C THR A 62 8.64 12.19 -15.00
N VAL A 63 8.90 13.46 -15.31
CA VAL A 63 7.98 14.57 -15.03
C VAL A 63 7.85 15.45 -16.28
N VAL A 64 6.60 15.78 -16.64
CA VAL A 64 6.30 16.84 -17.60
C VAL A 64 6.10 18.14 -16.84
N LEU A 65 6.99 19.10 -17.06
CA LEU A 65 6.93 20.42 -16.43
C LEU A 65 5.84 21.30 -17.07
N PRO A 66 5.40 22.40 -16.41
CA PRO A 66 4.37 23.29 -16.95
C PRO A 66 4.69 23.91 -18.32
N ASN A 67 5.97 24.02 -18.67
CA ASN A 67 6.42 24.51 -19.98
C ASN A 67 6.45 23.41 -21.07
N GLY A 68 6.00 22.19 -20.76
CA GLY A 68 5.99 21.04 -21.66
C GLY A 68 7.30 20.23 -21.73
N THR A 69 8.35 20.64 -21.00
CA THR A 69 9.62 19.91 -20.97
C THR A 69 9.48 18.62 -20.17
N ILE A 70 9.97 17.52 -20.72
CA ILE A 70 10.10 16.24 -20.00
C ILE A 70 11.47 16.21 -19.32
N THR A 71 11.49 15.94 -18.02
CA THR A 71 12.72 15.83 -17.24
C THR A 71 12.68 14.67 -16.27
N THR A 72 13.86 14.20 -15.86
CA THR A 72 14.01 13.22 -14.80
C THR A 72 14.34 13.93 -13.49
N ALA A 73 13.70 13.52 -12.40
CA ALA A 73 14.00 13.98 -11.06
C ALA A 73 14.48 12.81 -10.21
N ASP A 74 15.72 12.88 -9.75
CA ASP A 74 16.37 11.90 -8.89
C ASP A 74 17.36 12.59 -7.93
N ARG A 75 18.22 11.85 -7.22
CA ARG A 75 19.18 12.43 -6.26
C ARG A 75 20.31 13.24 -6.90
N CYS A 76 20.61 12.99 -8.17
CA CYS A 76 21.69 13.58 -8.95
C CYS A 76 21.16 14.56 -10.02
N THR A 77 19.91 14.39 -10.46
CA THR A 77 19.26 15.15 -11.53
C THR A 77 18.03 15.86 -10.99
N ASN A 78 17.98 17.20 -11.02
CA ASN A 78 16.90 18.00 -10.41
C ASN A 78 16.55 17.57 -8.96
N PRO A 79 17.52 17.55 -8.02
CA PRO A 79 17.33 17.00 -6.68
C PRO A 79 16.33 17.80 -5.82
N ASP A 80 16.15 19.08 -6.12
CA ASP A 80 15.13 19.96 -5.54
C ASP A 80 13.72 19.55 -5.96
N LEU A 81 13.51 19.27 -7.25
CA LEU A 81 12.26 18.72 -7.78
C LEU A 81 12.00 17.32 -7.21
N PHE A 82 13.03 16.48 -7.14
CA PHE A 82 12.93 15.14 -6.55
C PHE A 82 12.58 15.18 -5.06
N TRP A 83 13.08 16.17 -4.32
CA TRP A 83 12.67 16.41 -2.94
C TRP A 83 11.20 16.87 -2.88
N ALA A 84 10.80 17.82 -3.72
CA ALA A 84 9.46 18.39 -3.71
C ALA A 84 8.37 17.37 -4.07
N LEU A 85 8.61 16.51 -5.06
CA LEU A 85 7.69 15.45 -5.48
C LEU A 85 7.51 14.35 -4.42
N ARG A 86 8.38 14.28 -3.41
CA ARG A 86 8.38 13.26 -2.35
C ARG A 86 7.74 13.77 -1.06
N GLY A 87 6.51 14.29 -1.18
CA GLY A 87 5.69 14.74 -0.04
C GLY A 87 5.07 16.12 -0.20
N GLY A 88 5.44 16.88 -1.23
CA GLY A 88 4.89 18.21 -1.51
C GLY A 88 3.47 18.21 -2.09
N GLY A 89 2.89 17.02 -2.33
CA GLY A 89 1.54 16.87 -2.88
C GLY A 89 1.54 16.70 -4.40
N GLY A 90 0.67 15.81 -4.88
CA GLY A 90 0.59 15.48 -6.30
C GLY A 90 0.05 16.61 -7.15
N GLY A 91 0.65 16.80 -8.33
CA GLY A 91 0.17 17.76 -9.35
C GLY A 91 0.63 19.20 -9.17
N THR A 92 1.42 19.52 -8.14
CA THR A 92 1.91 20.89 -7.90
C THR A 92 3.12 21.26 -8.75
N PHE A 93 4.07 20.33 -8.95
CA PHE A 93 5.37 20.62 -9.56
C PHE A 93 5.50 20.15 -11.01
N GLY A 94 4.48 19.46 -11.52
CA GLY A 94 4.44 18.89 -12.86
C GLY A 94 3.57 17.63 -12.90
N ALA A 95 3.39 17.09 -14.10
CA ALA A 95 2.70 15.81 -14.29
C ALA A 95 3.73 14.67 -14.26
N VAL A 96 3.71 13.86 -13.21
CA VAL A 96 4.53 12.63 -13.13
C VAL A 96 3.93 11.59 -14.07
N THR A 97 4.72 11.13 -15.03
CA THR A 97 4.31 10.15 -16.06
C THR A 97 4.95 8.79 -15.89
N HIS A 98 6.04 8.70 -15.12
CA HIS A 98 6.71 7.45 -14.78
C HIS A 98 7.47 7.58 -13.46
N ALA A 99 7.66 6.48 -12.75
CA ALA A 99 8.58 6.41 -11.62
C ALA A 99 9.25 5.05 -11.55
N HIS A 100 10.50 5.02 -11.09
CA HIS A 100 11.15 3.79 -10.65
C HIS A 100 10.97 3.61 -9.14
N TYR A 101 10.50 2.43 -8.74
CA TYR A 101 10.08 2.14 -7.38
C TYR A 101 10.80 0.89 -6.85
N LYS A 102 11.29 0.94 -5.61
CA LYS A 102 12.03 -0.17 -5.00
C LYS A 102 11.13 -1.40 -4.79
N LEU A 103 11.71 -2.56 -5.06
CA LEU A 103 11.16 -3.87 -4.72
C LEU A 103 11.95 -4.47 -3.55
N HIS A 104 11.23 -5.09 -2.62
CA HIS A 104 11.78 -5.81 -1.47
C HIS A 104 11.55 -7.31 -1.63
N GLU A 105 12.39 -8.14 -1.02
CA GLU A 105 12.16 -9.58 -0.99
C GLU A 105 10.89 -9.90 -0.20
N THR A 106 10.09 -10.84 -0.72
CA THR A 106 8.87 -11.29 -0.02
C THR A 106 9.24 -11.99 1.28
N THR A 107 8.85 -11.39 2.41
CA THR A 107 8.93 -12.04 3.72
C THR A 107 7.60 -12.70 4.08
N PRO A 108 7.60 -13.96 4.56
CA PRO A 108 6.38 -14.61 5.03
C PRO A 108 5.68 -13.78 6.10
N ILE A 109 4.40 -13.49 5.91
CA ILE A 109 3.58 -12.87 6.95
C ILE A 109 3.35 -13.92 8.03
N VAL A 110 3.94 -13.69 9.21
CA VAL A 110 3.88 -14.66 10.32
C VAL A 110 2.58 -14.52 11.12
N LYS A 111 2.04 -13.30 11.23
CA LYS A 111 0.82 -13.02 12.01
C LYS A 111 0.09 -11.81 11.47
N VAL A 112 -1.23 -11.92 11.39
CA VAL A 112 -2.15 -10.79 11.21
C VAL A 112 -3.13 -10.80 12.38
N GLU A 113 -3.41 -9.64 12.94
CA GLU A 113 -4.30 -9.46 14.08
C GLU A 113 -5.36 -8.42 13.74
N TYR A 114 -6.63 -8.76 13.99
CA TYR A 114 -7.77 -7.89 13.79
C TYR A 114 -8.56 -7.79 15.09
N TRP A 115 -9.07 -6.59 15.37
CA TRP A 115 -9.92 -6.33 16.52
C TRP A 115 -11.33 -6.01 16.04
N LEU A 116 -12.31 -6.77 16.51
CA LEU A 116 -13.71 -6.48 16.30
C LEU A 116 -14.24 -5.73 17.52
N LEU A 117 -14.56 -4.44 17.35
CA LEU A 117 -15.23 -3.66 18.38
C LEU A 117 -16.74 -3.74 18.15
N ILE A 118 -17.44 -4.43 19.04
CA ILE A 118 -18.90 -4.52 19.02
C ILE A 118 -19.44 -3.66 20.16
N GLY A 119 -20.10 -2.55 19.82
CA GLY A 119 -20.68 -1.62 20.78
C GLY A 119 -22.16 -1.90 21.05
N GLN A 120 -22.60 -1.69 22.30
CA GLN A 120 -24.01 -1.69 22.72
C GLN A 120 -24.81 -2.95 22.31
N ILE A 121 -24.37 -4.11 22.76
CA ILE A 121 -25.12 -5.36 22.58
C ILE A 121 -26.18 -5.46 23.70
N SER A 122 -27.46 -5.56 23.32
CA SER A 122 -28.50 -5.99 24.24
C SER A 122 -28.48 -7.52 24.38
N GLU A 123 -28.94 -8.08 25.50
CA GLU A 123 -28.99 -9.54 25.66
C GLU A 123 -29.76 -10.25 24.53
N SER A 124 -30.78 -9.60 23.96
CA SER A 124 -31.54 -10.12 22.82
C SER A 124 -30.75 -10.18 21.51
N ASP A 125 -29.66 -9.43 21.37
CA ASP A 125 -28.87 -9.36 20.14
C ASP A 125 -27.64 -10.29 20.17
N LEU A 126 -27.33 -10.91 21.32
CA LEU A 126 -26.14 -11.73 21.53
C LEU A 126 -26.01 -12.87 20.50
N GLU A 127 -27.09 -13.63 20.27
CA GLU A 127 -27.08 -14.72 19.29
C GLU A 127 -26.83 -14.21 17.86
N TYR A 128 -27.44 -13.08 17.51
CA TYR A 128 -27.26 -12.48 16.19
C TYR A 128 -25.82 -11.99 16.00
N VAL A 129 -25.25 -11.35 17.02
CA VAL A 129 -23.88 -10.86 17.00
C VAL A 129 -22.88 -12.00 16.89
N ILE A 130 -23.07 -13.09 17.64
CA ILE A 130 -22.21 -14.29 17.54
C ILE A 130 -22.25 -14.83 16.11
N LYS A 131 -23.45 -15.02 15.56
CA LYS A 131 -23.63 -15.57 14.20
C LYS A 131 -23.03 -14.66 13.12
N ALA A 132 -23.20 -13.34 13.25
CA ALA A 132 -22.60 -12.38 12.33
C ALA A 132 -21.07 -12.38 12.41
N SER A 133 -20.51 -12.55 13.63
CA SER A 133 -19.07 -12.65 13.84
C SER A 133 -18.50 -13.94 13.24
N GLU A 134 -19.19 -15.07 13.40
CA GLU A 134 -18.83 -16.35 12.76
C GLU A 134 -18.82 -16.24 11.23
N GLN A 135 -19.89 -15.69 10.64
CA GLN A 135 -19.98 -15.49 9.19
C GLN A 135 -18.87 -14.57 8.65
N TRP A 136 -18.55 -13.52 9.40
CA TRP A 136 -17.45 -12.61 9.06
C TRP A 136 -16.10 -13.33 9.10
N LEU A 137 -15.85 -14.17 10.10
CA LEU A 137 -14.64 -15.00 10.18
C LEU A 137 -14.55 -16.00 9.02
N ASP A 138 -15.64 -16.71 8.71
CA ASP A 138 -15.70 -17.67 7.61
C ASP A 138 -15.38 -17.01 6.26
N PHE A 139 -15.93 -15.81 6.03
CA PHE A 139 -15.61 -15.02 4.83
C PHE A 139 -14.10 -14.73 4.72
N TRP A 140 -13.46 -14.33 5.80
CA TRP A 140 -12.02 -14.02 5.78
C TRP A 140 -11.14 -15.25 5.60
N ILE A 141 -11.51 -16.38 6.21
CA ILE A 141 -10.82 -17.67 6.01
C ILE A 141 -10.95 -18.11 4.55
N GLU A 142 -12.15 -18.03 3.96
CA GLU A 142 -12.36 -18.40 2.56
C GLU A 142 -11.57 -17.51 1.58
N LYS A 143 -11.50 -16.20 1.86
CA LYS A 143 -10.92 -15.21 0.94
C LYS A 143 -9.42 -14.96 1.13
N SER A 144 -8.81 -15.51 2.18
CA SER A 144 -7.40 -15.29 2.47
C SER A 144 -6.63 -16.62 2.36
N PRO A 145 -5.90 -16.87 1.26
CA PRO A 145 -5.23 -18.15 0.99
C PRO A 145 -4.21 -18.58 2.04
N THR A 146 -3.78 -17.66 2.91
CA THR A 146 -2.79 -17.85 3.96
C THR A 146 -3.40 -18.02 5.36
N LEU A 147 -4.71 -17.83 5.52
CA LEU A 147 -5.45 -18.11 6.75
C LEU A 147 -6.04 -19.51 6.65
N ASP A 148 -5.63 -20.42 7.54
CA ASP A 148 -6.18 -21.77 7.60
C ASP A 148 -6.88 -22.02 8.94
N SER A 149 -7.74 -23.05 9.00
CA SER A 149 -8.55 -23.39 10.17
C SER A 149 -7.74 -23.78 11.43
N ARG A 150 -6.42 -23.99 11.29
CA ARG A 150 -5.45 -24.12 12.39
C ARG A 150 -5.05 -22.77 13.00
N TRP A 151 -5.64 -21.66 12.56
CA TRP A 151 -5.54 -20.37 13.23
C TRP A 151 -5.98 -20.50 14.69
N CYS A 152 -5.00 -20.62 15.58
CA CYS A 152 -5.18 -20.54 17.02
C CYS A 152 -5.11 -19.06 17.39
N GLY A 153 -6.26 -18.48 17.73
CA GLY A 153 -6.41 -17.08 18.11
C GLY A 153 -5.26 -16.55 18.98
N GLY A 154 -4.88 -15.30 18.74
CA GLY A 154 -3.88 -14.60 19.55
C GLY A 154 -4.37 -14.41 20.99
N TYR A 155 -3.49 -14.70 21.96
CA TYR A 155 -3.81 -14.60 23.39
C TYR A 155 -3.81 -13.15 23.92
N PHE A 156 -4.69 -12.96 24.91
CA PHE A 156 -4.98 -11.81 25.75
C PHE A 156 -3.77 -11.16 26.44
N ASN A 157 -3.89 -9.88 26.77
CA ASN A 157 -3.25 -9.33 27.95
C ASN A 157 -4.20 -8.41 28.73
N MET A 158 -4.04 -8.49 30.07
CA MET A 158 -4.96 -8.15 31.17
C MET A 158 -5.63 -6.77 31.16
#